data_AF-A0A8X6UZ21-F1
#
_entry.id   AF-A0A8X6UZ21-F1
#
_cell.length_a   1.000
_cell.length_b   1.000
_cell.length_c   1.000
_cell.angle_alpha   90.00
_cell.angle_beta   90.00
_cell.angle_gamma   90.00
#
_symmetry.space_group_name_H-M   'P 1'
#
loop_
_entity.id
_entity.type
_entity.pdbx_description
1 polymer ?
#
loop_
_entity_poly.entity_id
_entity_poly.type
_entity_poly.pdbx_seq_one_letter_code
_entity_poly.pdbx_strand_id
1 'polypeptide(L)'
;MIWINPDQRKLQRILWRENMDEPIKTFELSTVTYGTTSAPFLVTRTLKQLALDEARNFPLESSVVMSDMYIDDVLTGAETLLEAKELKNQLINIFAKGGPVVAKAKIFLQKLWMLKIDWTDLLPDTINREWRQFVESLQVVNDININRCIVVEQPEVIELHGFSDASQSAYGAVVY
;
A
#
# COMPACT_ATOMS: atom_id res chain seq x y z
N MET A 1 6.84 8.99 1.13
CA MET A 1 7.15 8.78 2.57
C MET A 1 6.73 10.00 3.36
N ILE A 2 6.45 9.82 4.66
CA ILE A 2 5.95 10.89 5.54
C ILE A 2 7.11 11.40 6.38
N TRP A 3 7.42 12.69 6.23
CA TRP A 3 8.53 13.36 6.93
C TRP A 3 8.15 13.73 8.35
N ILE A 4 9.10 13.55 9.26
CA ILE A 4 8.97 14.01 10.64
C ILE A 4 9.47 15.46 10.70
N ASN A 5 8.70 16.31 11.38
CA ASN A 5 9.07 17.69 11.66
C ASN A 5 10.52 17.70 12.21
N PRO A 6 11.44 18.50 11.66
CA PRO A 6 12.83 18.59 12.11
C PRO A 6 12.98 18.68 13.64
N ASP A 7 12.12 19.45 14.31
CA ASP A 7 12.15 19.64 15.77
C ASP A 7 11.83 18.37 16.57
N GLN A 8 11.17 17.39 15.93
CA GLN A 8 10.76 16.12 16.53
C GLN A 8 11.69 14.96 16.18
N ARG A 9 12.63 15.10 15.23
CA ARG A 9 13.53 14.01 14.81
C ARG A 9 14.44 13.52 15.93
N LYS A 10 14.81 14.40 16.86
CA LYS A 10 15.53 14.06 18.10
C LYS A 10 14.83 13.02 18.97
N LEU A 11 13.51 12.85 18.82
CA LEU A 11 12.71 11.84 19.53
C LEU A 11 12.81 10.45 18.89
N GLN A 12 13.38 10.35 17.68
CA GLN A 12 13.59 9.11 16.95
C GLN A 12 15.09 8.81 16.78
N ARG A 13 15.84 8.95 17.88
CA ARG A 13 17.25 8.61 17.90
C ARG A 13 17.47 7.12 18.01
N ILE A 14 18.39 6.62 17.21
CA ILE A 14 18.93 5.26 17.34
C ILE A 14 20.42 5.33 17.60
N LEU A 15 20.89 4.40 18.43
CA LEU A 15 22.31 4.20 18.69
C LEU A 15 22.77 3.01 17.86
N TRP A 16 23.90 3.15 17.17
CA TRP A 16 24.43 2.11 16.30
C TRP A 16 25.95 2.01 16.41
N ARG A 17 26.46 0.79 16.39
CA ARG A 17 27.88 0.48 16.18
C ARG A 17 27.98 -0.86 15.49
N GLU A 18 28.98 -1.03 14.64
CA GLU A 18 29.13 -2.22 13.81
C GLU A 18 29.88 -3.35 14.54
N ASN A 19 30.80 -2.99 15.43
CA ASN A 19 31.53 -3.90 16.30
C ASN A 19 31.81 -3.24 17.67
N MET A 20 32.32 -4.02 18.63
CA MET A 20 32.53 -3.56 20.02
C MET A 20 33.65 -2.52 20.14
N ASP A 21 34.56 -2.48 19.18
CA ASP A 21 35.74 -1.63 19.18
C ASP A 21 35.48 -0.23 18.57
N GLU A 22 34.36 -0.07 17.86
CA GLU A 22 33.93 1.21 17.32
C GLU A 22 33.12 2.06 18.33
N PRO A 23 33.28 3.39 18.29
CA PRO A 23 32.45 4.29 19.08
C PRO A 23 30.99 4.21 18.64
N ILE A 24 30.08 4.32 19.61
CA ILE A 24 28.63 4.35 19.35
C ILE A 24 28.29 5.62 18.56
N LYS A 25 27.69 5.43 17.39
CA LYS A 25 27.15 6.49 16.54
C LYS A 25 25.68 6.74 16.92
N THR A 26 25.24 7.99 16.83
CA THR A 26 23.85 8.38 17.04
C THR A 26 23.26 8.85 15.72
N PHE A 27 22.12 8.29 15.32
CA PHE A 27 21.38 8.67 14.12
C PHE A 27 19.99 9.17 14.49
N GLU A 28 19.44 10.09 13.72
CA GLU A 28 18.07 10.59 13.85
C GLU A 28 17.27 10.19 12.61
N LEU A 29 16.19 9.44 12.81
CA LEU A 29 15.31 9.04 11.71
C LEU A 29 14.50 10.25 11.23
N SER A 30 14.52 10.50 9.92
CA SER A 30 13.86 11.68 9.34
C SER A 30 12.46 11.39 8.80
N THR A 31 12.08 10.12 8.70
CA THR A 31 10.80 9.65 8.18
C THR A 31 10.12 8.74 9.18
N VAL A 32 8.80 8.67 9.11
CA VAL A 32 8.02 7.71 9.92
C VAL A 32 8.48 6.29 9.61
N THR A 33 8.94 5.59 10.63
CA THR A 33 9.40 4.20 10.56
C THR A 33 8.40 3.24 11.22
N TYR A 34 8.49 1.96 10.87
CA TYR A 34 7.69 0.91 11.50
C TYR A 34 7.97 0.86 13.01
N GLY A 35 6.92 0.64 13.82
CA GLY A 35 7.02 0.62 15.28
C GLY A 35 6.90 1.99 15.96
N THR A 36 6.75 3.09 15.21
CA THR A 36 6.38 4.38 15.79
C THR A 36 4.88 4.43 16.07
N THR A 37 4.46 5.03 17.19
CA THR A 37 3.04 5.11 17.60
C THR A 37 2.15 5.78 16.57
N SER A 38 2.70 6.64 15.70
CA SER A 38 1.96 7.33 14.64
C SER A 38 1.90 6.58 13.30
N ALA A 39 2.73 5.56 13.06
CA ALA A 39 2.73 4.82 11.80
C ALA A 39 1.36 4.17 11.48
N PRO A 40 0.68 3.51 12.45
CA PRO A 40 -0.66 2.97 12.22
C PRO A 40 -1.66 4.06 11.82
N PHE A 41 -1.64 5.20 12.50
CA PHE A 41 -2.53 6.32 12.19
C PHE A 41 -2.35 6.83 10.76
N LEU A 42 -1.11 6.90 10.27
CA LEU A 42 -0.81 7.42 8.94
C LEU A 42 -1.23 6.43 7.83
N VAL A 43 -1.00 5.13 8.02
CA VAL A 43 -1.50 4.09 7.09
C VAL A 43 -3.03 4.17 7.02
N THR A 44 -3.69 4.14 8.18
CA THR A 44 -5.15 4.28 8.27
C THR A 44 -5.64 5.57 7.62
N ARG A 45 -4.96 6.70 7.83
CA ARG A 45 -5.36 8.00 7.22
C ARG A 45 -5.26 7.98 5.70
N THR A 46 -4.29 7.26 5.14
CA THR A 46 -4.09 7.15 3.68
C THR A 46 -5.18 6.28 3.06
N LEU A 47 -5.53 5.16 3.70
CA LEU A 47 -6.63 4.29 3.28
C LEU A 47 -7.99 4.99 3.42
N LYS A 48 -8.18 5.76 4.48
CA LYS A 48 -9.35 6.63 4.66
C LYS A 48 -9.43 7.73 3.60
N GLN A 49 -8.29 8.27 3.12
CA GLN A 49 -8.31 9.22 2.02
C GLN A 49 -8.77 8.57 0.72
N LEU A 50 -8.24 7.38 0.41
CA LEU A 50 -8.67 6.61 -0.76
C LEU A 50 -10.18 6.33 -0.72
N ALA A 51 -10.72 5.95 0.44
CA ALA A 51 -12.15 5.79 0.65
C ALA A 51 -12.93 7.08 0.38
N LEU A 52 -12.46 8.24 0.86
CA LEU A 52 -13.12 9.52 0.59
C LEU A 52 -13.10 9.88 -0.90
N ASP A 53 -11.98 9.66 -1.58
CA ASP A 53 -11.80 9.99 -2.99
C ASP A 53 -12.70 9.10 -3.89
N GLU A 54 -12.92 7.85 -3.47
CA GLU A 54 -13.71 6.86 -4.18
C GLU A 54 -15.16 6.72 -3.68
N ALA A 55 -15.59 7.53 -2.71
CA ALA A 55 -16.91 7.45 -2.08
C ALA A 55 -18.09 7.62 -3.05
N ARG A 56 -17.88 8.28 -4.19
CA ARG A 56 -18.91 8.39 -5.23
C ARG A 56 -19.11 7.09 -6.02
N ASN A 57 -18.05 6.31 -6.17
CA ASN A 57 -18.06 5.07 -6.93
C ASN A 57 -18.38 3.86 -6.04
N PHE A 58 -18.00 3.92 -4.74
CA PHE A 58 -18.13 2.84 -3.76
C PHE A 58 -18.61 3.39 -2.40
N PRO A 59 -19.86 3.85 -2.29
CA PRO A 59 -20.36 4.56 -1.10
C PRO A 59 -20.51 3.66 0.14
N LEU A 60 -20.85 2.38 -0.02
CA LEU A 60 -21.05 1.46 1.10
C LEU A 60 -19.71 1.07 1.72
N GLU A 61 -18.73 0.87 0.86
CA GLU A 61 -17.38 0.35 1.13
C GLU A 61 -16.47 1.44 1.63
N SER A 62 -16.66 2.66 1.13
CA SER A 62 -16.03 3.83 1.73
C SER A 62 -16.50 4.03 3.16
N SER A 63 -17.75 3.66 3.49
CA SER A 63 -18.21 3.66 4.88
C SER A 63 -17.50 2.58 5.71
N VAL A 64 -17.37 1.36 5.18
CA VAL A 64 -16.65 0.23 5.81
C VAL A 64 -15.15 0.53 6.00
N VAL A 65 -14.45 1.07 5.01
CA VAL A 65 -13.03 1.46 5.16
C VAL A 65 -12.88 2.61 6.18
N MET A 66 -13.90 3.43 6.35
CA MET A 66 -13.90 4.51 7.34
C MET A 66 -14.19 4.02 8.75
N SER A 67 -15.04 3.00 8.92
CA SER A 67 -15.50 2.49 10.23
C SER A 67 -14.78 1.22 10.72
N ASP A 68 -14.40 0.32 9.82
CA ASP A 68 -14.06 -1.08 10.14
C ASP A 68 -12.58 -1.43 9.89
N MET A 69 -11.74 -0.42 9.61
CA MET A 69 -10.30 -0.59 9.47
C MET A 69 -9.61 -0.64 10.84
N TYR A 70 -8.85 -1.70 11.08
CA TYR A 70 -7.85 -1.77 12.14
C TYR A 70 -6.45 -1.82 11.53
N ILE A 71 -5.78 -0.66 11.49
CA ILE A 71 -4.45 -0.48 10.87
C ILE A 71 -4.47 -0.86 9.39
N ASP A 72 -4.03 -2.07 9.05
CA ASP A 72 -3.96 -2.65 7.70
C ASP A 72 -5.01 -3.73 7.44
N ASP A 73 -5.78 -4.13 8.46
CA ASP A 73 -6.84 -5.12 8.35
C ASP A 73 -8.23 -4.47 8.25
N VAL A 74 -9.10 -5.03 7.39
CA VAL A 74 -10.54 -4.74 7.41
C VAL A 74 -11.23 -5.82 8.25
N LEU A 75 -11.87 -5.41 9.35
CA LEU A 75 -12.60 -6.29 10.25
C LEU A 75 -14.09 -5.99 10.17
N THR A 76 -14.76 -6.56 9.18
CA THR A 76 -16.18 -6.32 8.89
C THR A 76 -16.96 -7.63 8.73
N GLY A 77 -18.29 -7.55 8.74
CA GLY A 77 -19.18 -8.70 8.63
C GLY A 77 -20.54 -8.33 8.02
N ALA A 78 -21.29 -9.35 7.62
CA ALA A 78 -22.64 -9.20 7.09
C ALA A 78 -23.56 -10.29 7.66
N GLU A 79 -24.87 -10.06 7.62
CA GLU A 79 -25.87 -10.98 8.18
C GLU A 79 -26.11 -12.21 7.28
N THR A 80 -25.81 -12.09 5.99
CA THR A 80 -25.96 -13.18 5.02
C THR A 80 -24.69 -13.44 4.22
N LEU A 81 -24.55 -14.68 3.72
CA LEU A 81 -23.44 -15.07 2.85
C LEU A 81 -23.41 -14.25 1.55
N LEU A 82 -24.57 -13.87 1.04
CA LEU A 82 -24.68 -13.09 -0.20
C LEU A 82 -24.10 -11.68 0.02
N GLU A 83 -24.49 -11.02 1.10
CA GLU A 83 -23.96 -9.70 1.47
C GLU A 83 -22.47 -9.76 1.78
N ALA A 84 -22.00 -10.80 2.47
CA ALA A 84 -20.57 -10.97 2.76
C ALA A 84 -19.73 -11.13 1.47
N LYS A 85 -20.25 -11.87 0.48
CA LYS A 85 -19.59 -12.02 -0.84
C LYS A 85 -19.55 -10.69 -1.60
N GLU A 86 -20.65 -9.95 -1.59
CA GLU A 86 -20.74 -8.65 -2.25
C GLU A 86 -19.76 -7.66 -1.60
N LEU A 87 -19.77 -7.58 -0.27
CA LEU A 87 -18.84 -6.76 0.51
C LEU A 87 -17.38 -7.09 0.22
N LYS A 88 -17.01 -8.38 0.16
CA LYS A 88 -15.66 -8.83 -0.20
C LYS A 88 -15.27 -8.36 -1.61
N ASN A 89 -16.13 -8.61 -2.60
CA ASN A 89 -15.83 -8.28 -4.00
C ASN A 89 -15.64 -6.77 -4.18
N GLN A 90 -16.47 -5.98 -3.51
CA GLN A 90 -16.40 -4.53 -3.58
C GLN A 90 -15.17 -3.96 -2.83
N LEU A 91 -14.81 -4.49 -1.66
CA LEU A 91 -13.55 -4.15 -0.97
C LEU A 91 -12.32 -4.47 -1.85
N ILE A 92 -12.35 -5.60 -2.56
CA ILE A 92 -11.30 -5.92 -3.54
C ILE A 92 -11.25 -4.86 -4.64
N ASN A 93 -12.39 -4.36 -5.12
CA ASN A 93 -12.43 -3.36 -6.19
C ASN A 93 -11.87 -2.00 -5.76
N ILE A 94 -12.23 -1.49 -4.56
CA ILE A 94 -11.70 -0.22 -4.06
C ILE A 94 -10.19 -0.31 -3.79
N PHE A 95 -9.72 -1.40 -3.18
CA PHE A 95 -8.28 -1.60 -2.96
C PHE A 95 -7.53 -1.92 -4.24
N ALA A 96 -8.17 -2.54 -5.24
CA ALA A 96 -7.56 -2.80 -6.54
C ALA A 96 -7.23 -1.52 -7.32
N LYS A 97 -7.94 -0.41 -7.07
CA LYS A 97 -7.57 0.89 -7.64
C LYS A 97 -6.23 1.41 -7.10
N GLY A 98 -5.89 1.08 -5.85
CA GLY A 98 -4.63 1.48 -5.22
C GLY A 98 -3.52 0.42 -5.26
N GLY A 99 -3.87 -0.87 -5.26
CA GLY A 99 -2.95 -1.99 -5.04
C GLY A 99 -1.78 -2.06 -6.02
N PRO A 100 -2.00 -2.10 -7.34
CA PRO A 100 -0.93 -2.13 -8.34
C PRO A 100 -0.03 -0.89 -8.29
N VAL A 101 -0.62 0.29 -8.02
CA VAL A 101 0.10 1.55 -7.88
C VAL A 101 1.00 1.53 -6.64
N VAL A 102 0.45 1.08 -5.51
CA VAL A 102 1.18 0.95 -4.24
C VAL A 102 2.28 -0.10 -4.35
N ALA A 103 2.02 -1.23 -4.99
CA ALA A 103 3.02 -2.28 -5.23
C ALA A 103 4.19 -1.73 -6.07
N LYS A 104 3.89 -1.06 -7.19
CA LYS A 104 4.92 -0.46 -8.06
C LYS A 104 5.72 0.62 -7.34
N ALA A 105 5.07 1.46 -6.53
CA ALA A 105 5.75 2.44 -5.69
C ALA A 105 6.67 1.79 -4.63
N LYS A 106 6.22 0.71 -3.98
CA LYS A 106 7.00 -0.04 -2.99
C LYS A 106 8.20 -0.75 -3.61
N ILE A 107 8.05 -1.34 -4.81
CA ILE A 107 9.16 -1.93 -5.58
C ILE A 107 10.20 -0.86 -5.92
N PHE A 108 9.76 0.29 -6.42
CA PHE A 108 10.65 1.41 -6.72
C PHE A 108 11.42 1.87 -5.47
N LEU A 109 10.74 1.95 -4.33
CA LEU A 109 11.37 2.30 -3.06
C LEU A 109 12.42 1.27 -2.62
N GLN A 110 12.12 -0.04 -2.72
CA GLN A 110 13.09 -1.09 -2.42
C GLN A 110 14.34 -0.98 -3.32
N LYS A 111 14.16 -0.62 -4.58
CA LYS A 111 15.27 -0.39 -5.52
C LYS A 111 16.17 0.76 -5.08
N LEU A 112 15.62 1.87 -4.56
CA LEU A 112 16.41 2.97 -4.00
C LEU A 112 17.25 2.51 -2.80
N TRP A 113 16.67 1.69 -1.93
CA TRP A 113 17.37 1.13 -0.76
C TRP A 113 18.52 0.20 -1.16
N MET A 114 18.32 -0.65 -2.16
CA MET A 114 19.38 -1.52 -2.69
C MET A 114 20.55 -0.72 -3.28
N LEU A 115 20.25 0.43 -3.88
CA LEU A 115 21.25 1.36 -4.41
C LEU A 115 21.91 2.22 -3.32
N LYS A 116 21.47 2.09 -2.05
CA LYS A 116 21.94 2.88 -0.92
C LYS A 116 21.86 4.40 -1.17
N ILE A 117 20.85 4.81 -1.93
CA ILE A 117 20.59 6.23 -2.23
C ILE A 117 19.96 6.85 -0.98
N ASP A 118 20.64 7.86 -0.42
CA ASP A 118 20.10 8.66 0.67
C ASP A 118 19.07 9.67 0.12
N TRP A 119 18.19 10.17 0.96
CA TRP A 119 17.13 11.09 0.56
C TRP A 119 17.66 12.48 0.18
N THR A 120 18.89 12.82 0.60
CA THR A 120 19.61 14.03 0.19
C THR A 120 20.32 13.87 -1.15
N ASP A 121 20.51 12.63 -1.60
CA ASP A 121 21.28 12.35 -2.79
C ASP A 121 20.45 12.67 -4.04
N LEU A 122 21.13 13.19 -5.05
CA LEU A 122 20.54 13.32 -6.36
C LEU A 122 20.27 11.92 -6.91
N LEU A 123 19.04 11.68 -7.39
CA LEU A 123 18.72 10.44 -8.07
C LEU A 123 19.57 10.32 -9.34
N PRO A 124 20.21 9.16 -9.57
CA PRO A 124 20.83 8.87 -10.86
C PRO A 124 19.83 9.09 -12.00
N ASP A 125 20.29 9.59 -13.14
CA ASP A 125 19.41 9.96 -14.27
C ASP A 125 18.47 8.85 -14.71
N THR A 126 18.92 7.59 -14.60
CA THR A 126 18.12 6.40 -14.92
C THR A 126 16.95 6.24 -13.95
N ILE A 127 17.21 6.37 -12.64
CA ILE A 127 16.21 6.26 -11.57
C ILE A 127 15.24 7.44 -11.57
N ASN A 128 15.74 8.66 -11.81
CA ASN A 128 14.90 9.85 -11.91
C ASN A 128 13.93 9.74 -13.10
N ARG A 129 14.39 9.21 -14.24
CA ARG A 129 13.54 9.00 -15.43
C ARG A 129 12.45 7.96 -15.15
N GLU A 130 12.80 6.86 -14.52
CA GLU A 130 11.84 5.83 -14.11
C GLU A 130 10.81 6.38 -13.12
N TRP A 131 11.23 7.19 -12.15
CA TRP A 131 10.33 7.89 -11.23
C TRP A 131 9.35 8.81 -11.96
N ARG A 132 9.84 9.63 -12.89
CA ARG A 132 8.98 10.53 -13.68
C ARG A 132 7.96 9.76 -14.50
N GLN A 133 8.38 8.69 -15.17
CA GLN A 133 7.46 7.82 -15.91
C GLN A 133 6.40 7.19 -15.01
N PHE A 134 6.78 6.77 -13.80
CA PHE A 134 5.83 6.26 -12.82
C PHE A 134 4.81 7.34 -12.43
N VAL A 135 5.26 8.54 -12.06
CA VAL A 135 4.38 9.66 -11.68
C VAL A 135 3.45 10.08 -12.82
N GLU A 136 3.97 10.17 -14.05
CA GLU A 136 3.16 10.44 -15.25
C GLU A 136 2.09 9.37 -15.46
N SER A 137 2.44 8.09 -15.26
CA SER A 137 1.47 6.99 -15.39
C SER A 137 0.31 7.07 -14.39
N LEU A 138 0.48 7.77 -13.26
CA LEU A 138 -0.60 7.94 -12.28
C LEU A 138 -1.78 8.76 -12.81
N GLN A 139 -1.55 9.64 -13.79
CA GLN A 139 -2.61 10.49 -14.34
C GLN A 139 -3.68 9.68 -15.08
N VAL A 140 -3.29 8.55 -15.66
CA VAL A 140 -4.19 7.67 -16.43
C VAL A 140 -4.67 6.46 -15.62
N VAL A 141 -4.26 6.31 -14.36
CA VAL A 141 -4.68 5.17 -13.51
C VAL A 141 -6.19 5.13 -13.34
N ASN A 142 -6.83 6.30 -13.24
CA ASN A 142 -8.28 6.40 -13.09
C ASN A 142 -9.04 5.94 -14.35
N ASP A 143 -8.37 5.89 -15.49
CA ASP A 143 -8.94 5.44 -16.77
C ASP A 143 -8.76 3.93 -17.00
N ILE A 144 -8.01 3.25 -16.12
CA ILE A 144 -7.78 1.80 -16.21
C ILE A 144 -9.02 1.06 -15.74
N ASN A 145 -9.73 0.43 -16.68
CA ASN A 145 -10.80 -0.51 -16.38
C ASN A 145 -10.36 -1.94 -16.69
N ILE A 146 -10.33 -2.80 -15.67
CA ILE A 146 -10.05 -4.23 -15.83
C ILE A 146 -11.33 -4.97 -15.49
N ASN A 147 -11.98 -5.55 -16.50
CA ASN A 147 -13.17 -6.35 -16.29
C ASN A 147 -12.81 -7.68 -15.60
N ARG A 148 -13.02 -7.77 -14.28
CA ARG A 148 -12.66 -8.93 -13.44
C ARG A 148 -13.84 -9.84 -13.12
N CYS A 149 -14.71 -10.08 -14.11
CA CYS A 149 -15.89 -10.93 -13.94
C CYS A 149 -15.83 -12.12 -14.90
N ILE A 150 -15.67 -13.33 -14.36
CA ILE A 150 -15.90 -14.59 -15.06
C ILE A 150 -17.17 -15.21 -14.45
N VAL A 151 -18.33 -14.60 -14.72
CA VAL A 151 -19.61 -15.18 -14.30
C VAL A 151 -20.19 -15.91 -15.51
N VAL A 152 -20.36 -17.22 -15.36
CA VAL A 152 -21.10 -18.05 -16.32
C VAL A 152 -22.57 -18.00 -15.92
N GLU A 153 -23.46 -17.67 -16.86
CA GLU A 153 -24.90 -17.71 -16.61
C GLU A 153 -25.36 -19.17 -16.42
N GLN A 154 -26.07 -19.44 -15.31
CA GLN A 154 -26.60 -20.75 -14.93
C GLN A 154 -25.55 -21.87 -14.76
N PRO A 155 -24.60 -21.74 -13.81
CA PRO A 155 -23.60 -22.78 -13.60
C PRO A 155 -24.22 -24.02 -12.94
N GLU A 156 -23.90 -25.22 -13.45
CA GLU A 156 -24.21 -26.48 -12.76
C GLU A 156 -23.29 -26.71 -11.55
N VAL A 157 -22.05 -26.21 -11.59
CA VAL A 157 -21.04 -26.32 -10.53
C VAL A 157 -20.29 -25.00 -10.40
N ILE A 158 -20.04 -24.58 -9.15
CA ILE A 158 -19.24 -23.39 -8.83
C ILE A 158 -17.98 -23.85 -8.12
N GLU A 159 -16.83 -23.48 -8.66
CA GLU A 159 -15.51 -23.74 -8.08
C GLU A 159 -14.80 -22.42 -7.79
N LEU A 160 -14.04 -22.36 -6.69
CA LEU A 160 -13.23 -21.20 -6.33
C LEU A 160 -11.78 -21.49 -6.71
N HIS A 161 -11.21 -20.68 -7.60
CA HIS A 161 -9.87 -20.91 -8.12
C HIS A 161 -8.93 -19.83 -7.59
N GLY A 162 -8.04 -20.22 -6.68
CA GLY A 162 -7.00 -19.36 -6.13
C GLY A 162 -5.69 -19.53 -6.90
N PHE A 163 -5.17 -18.44 -7.44
CA PHE A 163 -3.84 -18.39 -8.06
C PHE A 163 -2.94 -17.47 -7.25
N SER A 164 -1.71 -17.88 -7.04
CA SER A 164 -0.69 -17.02 -6.47
C SER A 164 0.61 -17.18 -7.23
N ASP A 165 1.29 -16.06 -7.45
CA ASP A 165 2.58 -16.03 -8.10
C ASP A 165 3.51 -15.05 -7.39
N ALA A 166 4.81 -15.31 -7.48
CA ALA A 166 5.84 -14.56 -6.82
C ALA A 166 6.95 -14.19 -7.80
N SER A 167 7.37 -12.94 -7.74
CA SER A 167 8.61 -12.49 -8.38
C SER A 167 9.63 -12.10 -7.31
N GLN A 168 10.86 -11.83 -7.73
CA GLN A 168 11.88 -11.23 -6.86
C GLN A 168 11.45 -9.84 -6.33
N SER A 169 10.44 -9.21 -6.93
CA SER A 169 10.00 -7.85 -6.60
C SER A 169 8.71 -7.79 -5.79
N ALA A 170 7.80 -8.75 -5.94
CA ALA A 170 6.51 -8.77 -5.24
C ALA A 170 5.84 -10.15 -5.27
N TYR A 171 4.95 -10.38 -4.30
CA TYR A 171 4.01 -11.50 -4.29
C TYR A 171 2.61 -11.00 -4.70
N GLY A 172 1.92 -11.78 -5.52
CA GLY A 172 0.55 -11.50 -5.95
C GLY A 172 -0.34 -12.72 -5.73
N ALA A 173 -1.58 -12.49 -5.31
CA ALA A 173 -2.60 -13.52 -5.24
C ALA A 173 -3.91 -12.99 -5.80
N VAL A 174 -4.64 -13.85 -6.49
CA VAL A 174 -5.97 -13.57 -7.05
C VAL A 174 -6.86 -14.78 -6.82
N VAL A 175 -8.13 -14.52 -6.53
CA VAL A 175 -9.15 -15.54 -6.34
C VAL A 175 -10.28 -15.24 -7.31
N TYR A 176 -10.61 -16.20 -8.16
CA TYR A 176 -11.74 -16.17 -9.08
C TYR A 176 -12.87 -17.07 -8.56
#